data_AF-A0AAD9D5U8-F1
#
_entry.id   AF-A0AAD9D5U8-F1
#
_cell.length_a   1.000
_cell.length_b   1.000
_cell.length_c   1.000
_cell.angle_alpha   90.00
_cell.angle_beta   90.00
_cell.angle_gamma   90.00
#
_symmetry.space_group_name_H-M   'P 1'
#
loop_
_entity.id
_entity.type
_entity.pdbx_description
1 polymer ?
#
loop_
_entity_poly.entity_id
_entity_poly.type
_entity_poly.pdbx_seq_one_letter_code
_entity_poly.pdbx_strand_id
1 'polypeptide(L)'
;MPSKKKAKGKGRGATKSRKELRNDCAASVKNDVESQMQGLKVNNSKQDNEDEDALLEAAINLAAAEREDLDATDAKKCDHGFVPLPDMNGFVSPRPLEESWCEKFTDSFMSEFMATNKGCIGDRFLIAVEATNSFYFGVWNDPHVMQTKISYLLAKGVGAILEKKVDNARQSAMLASFLEQYRAAFVCKNPPSRESHLLNLFNGGTRIHKDDPAWNWGKISELSNDTCDEHTIVSFFRKRVPCKCLDRRYKEVKSIVKMGRCSNPSCPLPDGQVECSKLLYCSKCFTACFCSSQCQKAAWPLHKEHCEALNEIPQSFKFRVV
;
A
#
# COMPACT_ATOMS: atom_id res chain seq x y z
N MET A 1 -1.82 59.26 -9.87
CA MET A 1 -0.70 59.01 -8.93
C MET A 1 -1.24 58.28 -7.70
N PRO A 2 -0.54 57.32 -7.05
CA PRO A 2 0.69 56.62 -7.43
C PRO A 2 0.48 55.13 -7.72
N SER A 3 1.29 54.64 -8.65
CA SER A 3 1.43 53.26 -9.11
C SER A 3 2.18 52.42 -8.09
N LYS A 4 1.67 51.22 -7.74
CA LYS A 4 2.41 50.26 -6.92
C LYS A 4 3.24 49.33 -7.82
N LYS A 5 4.57 49.49 -7.69
CA LYS A 5 5.63 48.78 -8.40
C LYS A 5 5.71 47.31 -8.00
N LYS A 6 6.05 46.48 -9.00
CA LYS A 6 6.51 45.09 -8.90
C LYS A 6 7.81 44.99 -8.10
N ALA A 7 7.90 44.02 -7.19
CA ALA A 7 9.17 43.53 -6.66
C ALA A 7 9.36 42.07 -7.11
N LYS A 8 10.35 41.86 -7.98
CA LYS A 8 10.74 40.56 -8.55
C LYS A 8 11.98 40.10 -7.77
N GLY A 9 11.78 39.30 -6.73
CA GLY A 9 12.87 38.71 -5.93
C GLY A 9 13.50 37.52 -6.66
N LYS A 10 14.69 37.73 -7.22
CA LYS A 10 15.57 36.69 -7.78
C LYS A 10 16.44 36.13 -6.65
N GLY A 11 16.02 35.02 -6.05
CA GLY A 11 16.86 34.25 -5.12
C GLY A 11 17.64 33.17 -5.88
N ARG A 12 18.90 33.45 -6.21
CA ARG A 12 19.88 32.44 -6.65
C ARG A 12 20.47 31.79 -5.39
N GLY A 13 19.99 30.61 -5.02
CA GLY A 13 20.62 29.74 -4.01
C GLY A 13 21.57 28.77 -4.71
N ALA A 14 22.87 28.99 -4.55
CA ALA A 14 23.92 28.08 -4.96
C ALA A 14 24.03 26.94 -3.95
N THR A 15 23.69 25.70 -4.33
CA THR A 15 23.99 24.53 -3.53
C THR A 15 25.30 23.93 -4.01
N LYS A 16 26.31 24.10 -3.17
CA LYS A 16 27.67 23.58 -3.30
C LYS A 16 27.69 22.08 -3.61
N SER A 17 28.52 21.73 -4.58
CA SER A 17 29.12 20.43 -4.79
C SER A 17 29.64 19.85 -3.48
N ARG A 18 29.15 18.68 -3.09
CA ARG A 18 29.78 17.80 -2.09
C ARG A 18 30.19 16.52 -2.82
N LYS A 19 31.25 16.65 -3.61
CA LYS A 19 32.07 15.56 -4.12
C LYS A 19 33.29 15.49 -3.18
N GLU A 20 33.80 14.29 -2.97
CA GLU A 20 35.05 13.97 -2.25
C GLU A 20 34.97 13.89 -0.72
N LEU A 21 34.87 12.65 -0.22
CA LEU A 21 35.79 12.07 0.77
C LEU A 21 35.24 10.69 1.16
N ARG A 22 35.77 9.65 0.51
CA ARG A 22 35.89 8.26 0.99
C ARG A 22 36.39 7.41 -0.18
N ASN A 23 37.69 7.47 -0.41
CA ASN A 23 38.35 6.49 -1.27
C ASN A 23 39.80 6.35 -0.84
N ASP A 24 40.03 5.77 0.35
CA ASP A 24 41.36 5.41 0.86
C ASP A 24 41.22 4.25 1.86
N CYS A 25 40.95 3.04 1.36
CA CYS A 25 41.27 1.79 2.07
C CYS A 25 41.19 0.57 1.12
N ALA A 26 41.72 0.68 -0.10
CA ALA A 26 41.62 -0.40 -1.09
C ALA A 26 42.86 -0.55 -2.00
N ALA A 27 44.06 -0.15 -1.52
CA ALA A 27 45.27 -0.20 -2.32
C ALA A 27 46.43 -1.01 -1.72
N SER A 28 46.30 -1.60 -0.52
CA SER A 28 47.42 -2.32 0.12
C SER A 28 47.32 -3.84 0.12
N VAL A 29 46.29 -4.45 -0.48
CA VAL A 29 46.09 -5.92 -0.45
C VAL A 29 46.09 -6.56 -1.85
N LYS A 30 46.31 -5.78 -2.91
CA LYS A 30 46.27 -6.31 -4.30
C LYS A 30 47.59 -6.86 -4.83
N ASN A 31 48.73 -6.57 -4.20
CA ASN A 31 50.03 -6.98 -4.74
C ASN A 31 50.57 -8.31 -4.19
N ASP A 32 49.93 -8.92 -3.18
CA ASP A 32 50.37 -10.21 -2.62
C ASP A 32 49.64 -11.44 -3.21
N VAL A 33 48.49 -11.25 -3.85
CA VAL A 33 47.72 -12.39 -4.39
C VAL A 33 48.19 -12.78 -5.80
N GLU A 34 48.72 -11.83 -6.57
CA GLU A 34 49.10 -12.08 -7.97
C GLU A 34 50.47 -12.79 -8.11
N SER A 35 51.33 -12.71 -7.08
CA SER A 35 52.63 -13.38 -7.08
C SER A 35 52.60 -14.86 -6.66
N GLN A 36 51.46 -15.39 -6.19
CA GLN A 36 51.29 -16.82 -5.85
C GLN A 36 50.58 -17.65 -6.93
N MET A 37 50.07 -17.04 -8.00
CA MET A 37 49.29 -17.73 -9.02
C MET A 37 50.12 -18.27 -10.21
N GLN A 38 51.44 -18.07 -10.24
CA GLN A 38 52.28 -18.47 -11.38
C GLN A 38 52.94 -19.86 -11.26
N GLY A 39 52.54 -20.67 -10.26
CA GLY A 39 53.24 -21.92 -9.91
C GLY A 39 52.60 -23.26 -10.32
N LEU A 40 51.42 -23.29 -10.96
CA LEU A 40 50.70 -24.55 -11.20
C LEU A 40 50.43 -24.79 -12.68
N LYS A 41 51.42 -25.38 -13.36
CA LYS A 41 51.18 -26.15 -14.59
C LYS A 41 50.48 -27.45 -14.21
N VAL A 42 49.15 -27.39 -14.08
CA VAL A 42 48.30 -28.57 -13.89
C VAL A 42 48.19 -29.29 -15.23
N ASN A 43 48.60 -30.56 -15.24
CA ASN A 43 48.37 -31.46 -16.35
C ASN A 43 46.87 -31.76 -16.43
N ASN A 44 46.23 -31.38 -17.55
CA ASN A 44 44.81 -31.63 -17.83
C ASN A 44 44.52 -33.15 -17.93
N SER A 45 44.17 -33.79 -16.82
CA SER A 45 43.42 -35.05 -16.82
C SER A 45 41.93 -34.73 -16.89
N LYS A 46 41.30 -35.13 -17.99
CA LYS A 46 39.99 -34.65 -18.46
C LYS A 46 38.78 -35.32 -17.76
N GLN A 47 38.95 -35.88 -16.56
CA GLN A 47 38.05 -36.94 -16.07
C GLN A 47 37.35 -36.67 -14.72
N ASP A 48 37.62 -35.54 -14.05
CA ASP A 48 37.08 -35.28 -12.69
C ASP A 48 36.17 -34.04 -12.58
N ASN A 49 35.75 -33.42 -13.69
CA ASN A 49 35.00 -32.15 -13.66
C ASN A 49 33.54 -32.28 -13.19
N GLU A 50 32.92 -33.47 -13.28
CA GLU A 50 31.50 -33.63 -12.91
C GLU A 50 31.28 -33.55 -11.39
N ASP A 51 32.28 -33.95 -10.59
CA ASP A 51 32.20 -33.92 -9.13
C ASP A 51 32.36 -32.49 -8.57
N GLU A 52 33.14 -31.63 -9.26
CA GLU A 52 33.33 -30.23 -8.86
C GLU A 52 32.04 -29.40 -9.06
N ASP A 53 31.34 -29.59 -10.19
CA ASP A 53 30.08 -28.90 -10.47
C ASP A 53 28.98 -29.30 -9.46
N ALA A 54 28.92 -30.58 -9.08
CA ALA A 54 27.98 -31.06 -8.07
C ALA A 54 28.25 -30.46 -6.68
N LEU A 55 29.53 -30.32 -6.30
CA LEU A 55 29.93 -29.69 -5.04
C LEU A 55 29.57 -28.20 -5.01
N LEU A 56 29.79 -27.49 -6.11
CA LEU A 56 29.46 -26.08 -6.23
C LEU A 56 27.96 -25.84 -6.12
N GLU A 57 27.15 -26.64 -6.83
CA GLU A 57 25.68 -26.56 -6.76
C GLU A 57 25.17 -26.86 -5.34
N ALA A 58 25.76 -27.86 -4.65
CA ALA A 58 25.43 -28.15 -3.25
C ALA A 58 25.78 -26.98 -2.30
N ALA A 59 26.92 -26.32 -2.51
CA ALA A 59 27.33 -25.15 -1.72
C ALA A 59 26.40 -23.94 -1.96
N ILE A 60 25.98 -23.69 -3.21
CA ILE A 60 25.01 -22.65 -3.55
C ILE A 60 23.67 -22.92 -2.85
N ASN A 61 23.18 -24.16 -2.90
CA ASN A 61 21.93 -24.55 -2.26
C ASN A 61 22.00 -24.46 -0.72
N LEU A 62 23.12 -24.86 -0.11
CA LEU A 62 23.33 -24.72 1.33
C LEU A 62 23.35 -23.26 1.77
N ALA A 63 24.09 -22.41 1.05
CA ALA A 63 24.15 -20.97 1.35
C ALA A 63 22.79 -20.28 1.15
N ALA A 64 21.98 -20.74 0.19
CA ALA A 64 20.60 -20.26 0.02
C ALA A 64 19.73 -20.64 1.22
N ALA A 65 19.80 -21.88 1.70
CA ALA A 65 19.04 -22.34 2.86
C ALA A 65 19.43 -21.61 4.15
N GLU A 66 20.72 -21.44 4.44
CA GLU A 66 21.19 -20.69 5.62
C GLU A 66 20.72 -19.23 5.60
N ARG A 67 20.69 -18.62 4.41
CA ARG A 67 20.18 -17.26 4.24
C ARG A 67 18.68 -17.18 4.49
N GLU A 68 17.90 -18.18 4.07
CA GLU A 68 16.47 -18.26 4.37
C GLU A 68 16.21 -18.38 5.88
N ASP A 69 17.02 -19.15 6.61
CA ASP A 69 16.90 -19.30 8.07
C ASP A 69 17.24 -18.00 8.82
N LEU A 70 18.32 -17.32 8.44
CA LEU A 70 18.66 -16.01 9.01
C LEU A 70 17.55 -14.99 8.72
N ASP A 71 17.02 -14.99 7.51
CA ASP A 71 15.93 -14.11 7.11
C ASP A 71 14.64 -14.39 7.88
N ALA A 72 14.34 -15.66 8.20
CA ALA A 72 13.19 -16.07 9.00
C ALA A 72 13.37 -15.71 10.50
N THR A 73 14.57 -15.82 11.05
CA THR A 73 14.84 -15.44 12.44
C THR A 73 14.80 -13.94 12.66
N ASP A 74 15.30 -13.15 11.71
CA ASP A 74 15.19 -11.68 11.73
C ASP A 74 13.75 -11.20 11.57
N ALA A 75 12.94 -11.89 10.74
CA ALA A 75 11.52 -11.57 10.59
C ALA A 75 10.76 -11.73 11.92
N LYS A 76 11.06 -12.77 12.71
CA LYS A 76 10.41 -13.01 14.02
C LYS A 76 10.67 -11.92 15.06
N LYS A 77 11.75 -11.15 14.93
CA LYS A 77 12.13 -10.09 15.89
C LYS A 77 11.64 -8.71 15.49
N CYS A 78 11.07 -8.56 14.31
CA CYS A 78 10.63 -7.25 13.82
C CYS A 78 9.19 -6.98 14.30
N ASP A 79 8.98 -5.89 15.05
CA ASP A 79 7.63 -5.47 15.50
C ASP A 79 6.76 -4.88 14.37
N HIS A 80 7.22 -4.93 13.11
CA HIS A 80 6.50 -4.51 11.90
C HIS A 80 5.77 -3.15 12.00
N GLY A 81 6.33 -2.21 12.78
CA GLY A 81 5.79 -0.87 12.95
C GLY A 81 4.56 -0.78 13.86
N PHE A 82 4.24 -1.83 14.62
CA PHE A 82 3.25 -1.72 15.68
C PHE A 82 3.79 -0.78 16.78
N VAL A 83 3.06 0.32 17.00
CA VAL A 83 3.35 1.26 18.09
C VAL A 83 2.23 1.08 19.12
N PRO A 84 2.48 0.39 20.25
CA PRO A 84 1.47 0.26 21.31
C PRO A 84 1.14 1.63 21.89
N LEU A 85 -0.07 1.78 22.43
CA LEU A 85 -0.40 2.99 23.18
C LEU A 85 0.44 3.04 24.46
N PRO A 86 1.04 4.18 24.81
CA PRO A 86 1.43 4.40 26.19
C PRO A 86 0.15 4.39 27.02
N ASP A 87 0.12 3.64 28.13
CA ASP A 87 -1.03 3.75 29.03
C ASP A 87 -1.10 5.16 29.65
N MET A 88 -2.26 5.50 30.19
CA MET A 88 -2.52 6.80 30.85
C MET A 88 -1.59 7.09 32.04
N ASN A 89 -0.91 6.08 32.59
CA ASN A 89 0.02 6.12 33.71
C ASN A 89 1.49 5.96 33.27
N GLY A 90 1.79 5.92 31.96
CA GLY A 90 3.13 5.63 31.43
C GLY A 90 3.57 4.16 31.47
N PHE A 91 2.73 3.23 31.93
CA PHE A 91 2.93 1.80 31.78
C PHE A 91 2.57 1.36 30.35
N VAL A 92 3.24 0.36 29.81
CA VAL A 92 2.85 -0.21 28.53
C VAL A 92 1.81 -1.29 28.82
N SER A 93 0.58 -1.09 28.32
CA SER A 93 -0.48 -2.11 28.42
C SER A 93 0.04 -3.44 27.86
N PRO A 94 -0.28 -4.60 28.47
CA PRO A 94 0.12 -5.88 27.91
C PRO A 94 -0.40 -6.02 26.47
N ARG A 95 0.52 -6.14 25.50
CA ARG A 95 0.23 -6.34 24.07
C ARG A 95 -0.97 -7.25 23.79
N PRO A 96 -1.13 -8.42 24.45
CA PRO A 96 -2.23 -9.34 24.14
C PRO A 96 -3.63 -8.75 24.32
N LEU A 97 -3.83 -7.84 25.28
CA LEU A 97 -5.15 -7.27 25.55
C LEU A 97 -5.54 -6.24 24.48
N GLU A 98 -4.59 -5.37 24.09
CA GLU A 98 -4.80 -4.38 23.03
C GLU A 98 -5.02 -5.05 21.67
N GLU A 99 -4.25 -6.09 21.37
CA GLU A 99 -4.39 -6.87 20.14
C GLU A 99 -5.77 -7.53 20.05
N SER A 100 -6.24 -8.18 21.14
CA SER A 100 -7.57 -8.79 21.16
C SER A 100 -8.70 -7.78 20.92
N TRP A 101 -8.58 -6.58 21.48
CA TRP A 101 -9.57 -5.53 21.26
C TRP A 101 -9.49 -4.91 19.84
N CYS A 102 -8.30 -4.84 19.25
CA CYS A 102 -8.13 -4.44 17.85
C CYS A 102 -8.67 -5.48 16.87
N GLU A 103 -8.47 -6.75 17.17
CA GLU A 103 -9.01 -7.86 16.39
C GLU A 103 -10.54 -7.86 16.40
N LYS A 104 -11.17 -7.81 17.59
CA LYS A 104 -12.63 -7.76 17.72
C LYS A 104 -13.27 -6.62 16.94
N PHE A 105 -12.69 -5.41 17.02
CA PHE A 105 -13.14 -4.27 16.24
C PHE A 105 -13.04 -4.54 14.74
N THR A 106 -11.87 -5.02 14.29
CA THR A 106 -11.60 -5.29 12.87
C THR A 106 -12.54 -6.34 12.32
N ASP A 107 -12.73 -7.44 13.06
CA ASP A 107 -13.60 -8.56 12.66
C ASP A 107 -15.06 -8.12 12.61
N SER A 108 -15.52 -7.35 13.62
CA SER A 108 -16.87 -6.77 13.62
C SER A 108 -17.07 -5.85 12.42
N PHE A 109 -16.12 -4.95 12.15
CA PHE A 109 -16.19 -4.03 11.02
C PHE A 109 -16.23 -4.77 9.68
N MET A 110 -15.33 -5.74 9.49
CA MET A 110 -15.24 -6.50 8.26
C MET A 110 -16.44 -7.42 8.05
N SER A 111 -17.02 -7.97 9.12
CA SER A 111 -18.26 -8.74 9.05
C SER A 111 -19.40 -7.91 8.46
N GLU A 112 -19.62 -6.70 8.98
CA GLU A 112 -20.68 -5.79 8.50
C GLU A 112 -20.40 -5.30 7.07
N PHE A 113 -19.13 -4.99 6.77
CA PHE A 113 -18.70 -4.62 5.43
C PHE A 113 -18.97 -5.74 4.41
N MET A 114 -18.73 -7.00 4.79
CA MET A 114 -18.90 -8.17 3.91
C MET A 114 -20.35 -8.66 3.83
N ALA A 115 -21.16 -8.49 4.88
CA ALA A 115 -22.58 -8.79 4.85
C ALA A 115 -23.38 -7.89 3.88
N THR A 116 -22.85 -6.71 3.59
CA THR A 116 -23.50 -5.73 2.71
C THR A 116 -23.22 -6.05 1.23
N ASN A 117 -24.19 -6.69 0.57
CA ASN A 117 -24.17 -6.97 -0.88
C ASN A 117 -24.72 -5.83 -1.76
N LYS A 118 -25.15 -4.71 -1.17
CA LYS A 118 -25.80 -3.60 -1.88
C LYS A 118 -24.92 -2.36 -1.90
N GLY A 119 -25.01 -1.61 -3.00
CA GLY A 119 -24.36 -0.30 -3.13
C GLY A 119 -22.91 -0.36 -3.61
N CYS A 120 -22.30 0.82 -3.68
CA CYS A 120 -20.88 0.96 -3.99
C CYS A 120 -20.01 0.62 -2.76
N ILE A 121 -18.70 0.56 -2.94
CA ILE A 121 -17.77 0.31 -1.84
C ILE A 121 -17.92 1.33 -0.70
N GLY A 122 -18.19 2.60 -1.02
CA GLY A 122 -18.41 3.64 -0.03
C GLY A 122 -19.63 3.38 0.84
N ASP A 123 -20.74 2.90 0.25
CA ASP A 123 -21.95 2.56 0.99
C ASP A 123 -21.69 1.43 2.00
N ARG A 124 -20.89 0.43 1.60
CA ARG A 124 -20.49 -0.68 2.48
C ARG A 124 -19.66 -0.21 3.65
N PHE A 125 -18.72 0.72 3.44
CA PHE A 125 -17.95 1.33 4.52
C PHE A 125 -18.84 2.12 5.48
N LEU A 126 -19.78 2.91 4.96
CA LEU A 126 -20.71 3.68 5.78
C LEU A 126 -21.59 2.79 6.66
N ILE A 127 -22.12 1.70 6.11
CA ILE A 127 -22.92 0.73 6.86
C ILE A 127 -22.07 0.07 7.96
N ALA A 128 -20.83 -0.34 7.64
CA ALA A 128 -19.92 -0.90 8.63
C ALA A 128 -19.55 0.10 9.75
N VAL A 129 -19.38 1.38 9.42
CA VAL A 129 -19.19 2.45 10.42
C VAL A 129 -20.42 2.55 11.32
N GLU A 130 -21.62 2.63 10.75
CA GLU A 130 -22.87 2.76 11.51
C GLU A 130 -23.06 1.59 12.48
N ALA A 131 -22.92 0.36 11.98
CA ALA A 131 -23.07 -0.86 12.75
C ALA A 131 -22.05 -0.98 13.90
N THR A 132 -20.81 -0.53 13.68
CA THR A 132 -19.76 -0.62 14.71
C THR A 132 -19.71 0.60 15.64
N ASN A 133 -20.32 1.73 15.28
CA ASN A 133 -20.22 2.96 16.06
C ASN A 133 -20.89 2.84 17.45
N SER A 134 -21.96 2.06 17.58
CA SER A 134 -22.63 1.84 18.87
C SER A 134 -21.76 1.07 19.86
N PHE A 135 -21.07 0.03 19.39
CA PHE A 135 -20.23 -0.85 20.22
C PHE A 135 -18.82 -0.31 20.45
N TYR A 136 -18.28 0.41 19.46
CA TYR A 136 -16.89 0.88 19.45
C TYR A 136 -16.80 2.41 19.36
N PHE A 137 -17.72 3.11 20.03
CA PHE A 137 -17.78 4.58 19.99
C PHE A 137 -16.43 5.23 20.38
N GLY A 138 -15.67 4.62 21.30
CA GLY A 138 -14.35 5.12 21.70
C GLY A 138 -13.34 5.11 20.55
N VAL A 139 -13.43 4.17 19.61
CA VAL A 139 -12.58 4.14 18.40
C VAL A 139 -12.90 5.32 17.49
N TRP A 140 -14.19 5.52 17.20
CA TRP A 140 -14.64 6.51 16.22
C TRP A 140 -14.52 7.96 16.69
N ASN A 141 -14.52 8.18 18.01
CA ASN A 141 -14.52 9.52 18.61
C ASN A 141 -13.17 9.96 19.19
N ASP A 142 -12.19 9.07 19.29
CA ASP A 142 -10.86 9.40 19.78
C ASP A 142 -9.81 9.21 18.67
N PRO A 143 -9.23 10.31 18.14
CA PRO A 143 -8.21 10.25 17.09
C PRO A 143 -6.96 9.44 17.46
N HIS A 144 -6.61 9.36 18.75
CA HIS A 144 -5.49 8.56 19.24
C HIS A 144 -5.83 7.07 19.19
N VAL A 145 -7.01 6.69 19.70
CA VAL A 145 -7.50 5.31 19.62
C VAL A 145 -7.64 4.86 18.16
N MET A 146 -8.13 5.74 17.29
CA MET A 146 -8.19 5.50 15.84
C MET A 146 -6.79 5.28 15.24
N GLN A 147 -5.80 6.10 15.61
CA GLN A 147 -4.42 5.90 15.17
C GLN A 147 -3.87 4.55 15.62
N THR A 148 -4.21 4.07 16.81
CA THR A 148 -3.82 2.74 17.28
C THR A 148 -4.42 1.64 16.41
N LYS A 149 -5.69 1.77 16.00
CA LYS A 149 -6.30 0.83 15.04
C LYS A 149 -5.60 0.84 13.69
N ILE A 150 -5.26 2.02 13.18
CA ILE A 150 -4.49 2.16 11.95
C ILE A 150 -3.12 1.46 12.09
N SER A 151 -2.38 1.72 13.18
CA SER A 151 -1.09 1.07 13.44
C SER A 151 -1.20 -0.44 13.56
N TYR A 152 -2.25 -0.95 14.25
CA TYR A 152 -2.55 -2.39 14.33
C TYR A 152 -2.78 -2.99 12.94
N LEU A 153 -3.63 -2.39 12.12
CA LEU A 153 -3.91 -2.88 10.76
C LEU A 153 -2.66 -2.85 9.87
N LEU A 154 -1.82 -1.82 10.02
CA LEU A 154 -0.54 -1.75 9.32
C LEU A 154 0.37 -2.92 9.73
N ALA A 155 0.55 -3.16 11.02
CA ALA A 155 1.35 -4.27 11.51
C ALA A 155 0.79 -5.65 11.09
N LYS A 156 -0.52 -5.86 11.27
CA LYS A 156 -1.24 -7.09 10.84
C LYS A 156 -1.07 -7.34 9.35
N GLY A 157 -1.20 -6.30 8.54
CA GLY A 157 -1.03 -6.39 7.10
C GLY A 157 0.40 -6.70 6.67
N VAL A 158 1.41 -6.15 7.36
CA VAL A 158 2.82 -6.51 7.13
C VAL A 158 3.07 -7.97 7.49
N GLY A 159 2.59 -8.45 8.64
CA GLY A 159 2.67 -9.87 9.02
C GLY A 159 2.04 -10.77 7.96
N ALA A 160 0.84 -10.42 7.49
CA ALA A 160 0.15 -11.16 6.43
C ALA A 160 0.94 -11.19 5.10
N ILE A 161 1.63 -10.12 4.72
CA ILE A 161 2.53 -10.10 3.54
C ILE A 161 3.65 -11.13 3.70
N LEU A 162 4.30 -11.15 4.87
CA LEU A 162 5.45 -12.02 5.13
C LEU A 162 5.02 -13.50 5.19
N GLU A 163 3.81 -13.75 5.65
CA GLU A 163 3.17 -15.07 5.61
C GLU A 163 2.56 -15.44 4.24
N LYS A 164 2.72 -14.59 3.22
CA LYS A 164 2.15 -14.75 1.87
C LYS A 164 0.61 -14.85 1.85
N LYS A 165 -0.07 -14.30 2.86
CA LYS A 165 -1.54 -14.21 2.96
C LYS A 165 -2.03 -12.89 2.33
N VAL A 166 -1.95 -12.81 1.00
CA VAL A 166 -2.21 -11.58 0.23
C VAL A 166 -3.61 -11.00 0.49
N ASP A 167 -4.65 -11.84 0.58
CA ASP A 167 -6.02 -11.37 0.85
C ASP A 167 -6.16 -10.69 2.23
N ASN A 168 -5.51 -11.24 3.27
CA ASN A 168 -5.53 -10.65 4.61
C ASN A 168 -4.77 -9.31 4.64
N ALA A 169 -3.64 -9.24 3.93
CA ALA A 169 -2.90 -7.99 3.75
C ALA A 169 -3.72 -6.95 2.99
N ARG A 170 -4.45 -7.39 1.95
CA ARG A 170 -5.35 -6.55 1.15
C ARG A 170 -6.44 -5.92 2.01
N GLN A 171 -7.16 -6.72 2.79
CA GLN A 171 -8.21 -6.22 3.70
C GLN A 171 -7.65 -5.24 4.73
N SER A 172 -6.48 -5.56 5.31
CA SER A 172 -5.81 -4.68 6.27
C SER A 172 -5.41 -3.34 5.65
N ALA A 173 -4.87 -3.35 4.43
CA ALA A 173 -4.50 -2.14 3.69
C ALA A 173 -5.72 -1.27 3.37
N MET A 174 -6.79 -1.90 2.87
CA MET A 174 -8.05 -1.25 2.53
C MET A 174 -8.65 -0.55 3.76
N LEU A 175 -8.77 -1.26 4.88
CA LEU A 175 -9.34 -0.69 6.11
C LEU A 175 -8.42 0.38 6.72
N ALA A 176 -7.10 0.18 6.75
CA ALA A 176 -6.16 1.19 7.22
C ALA A 176 -6.26 2.48 6.38
N SER A 177 -6.35 2.35 5.06
CA SER A 177 -6.49 3.50 4.17
C SER A 177 -7.81 4.24 4.38
N PHE A 178 -8.90 3.53 4.65
CA PHE A 178 -10.19 4.14 5.00
C PHE A 178 -10.11 4.90 6.33
N LEU A 179 -9.58 4.28 7.39
CA LEU A 179 -9.48 4.91 8.71
C LEU A 179 -8.52 6.12 8.73
N GLU A 180 -7.44 6.08 7.94
CA GLU A 180 -6.55 7.24 7.75
C GLU A 180 -7.32 8.45 7.20
N GLN A 181 -8.16 8.23 6.19
CA GLN A 181 -8.97 9.26 5.55
C GLN A 181 -10.10 9.74 6.48
N TYR A 182 -10.77 8.81 7.17
CA TYR A 182 -11.78 9.12 8.18
C TYR A 182 -11.21 10.05 9.24
N ARG A 183 -10.06 9.69 9.81
CA ARG A 183 -9.40 10.50 10.84
C ARG A 183 -8.98 11.87 10.32
N ALA A 184 -8.41 11.94 9.11
CA ALA A 184 -8.02 13.21 8.51
C ALA A 184 -9.23 14.14 8.30
N ALA A 185 -10.37 13.59 7.86
CA ALA A 185 -11.61 14.33 7.72
C ALA A 185 -12.16 14.82 9.08
N PHE A 186 -12.01 14.00 10.14
CA PHE A 186 -12.43 14.34 11.50
C PHE A 186 -11.60 15.50 12.10
N VAL A 187 -10.27 15.41 12.03
CA VAL A 187 -9.35 16.42 12.59
C VAL A 187 -9.49 17.78 11.90
N CYS A 188 -9.72 17.80 10.58
CA CYS A 188 -9.78 19.04 9.82
C CYS A 188 -11.07 19.85 10.03
N LYS A 189 -12.17 19.22 10.47
CA LYS A 189 -13.51 19.85 10.41
C LYS A 189 -14.01 20.43 11.73
N ASN A 190 -13.28 20.32 12.87
CA ASN A 190 -13.66 20.85 14.20
C ASN A 190 -15.19 20.97 14.37
N PRO A 191 -15.96 19.87 14.23
CA PRO A 191 -17.39 19.99 14.04
C PRO A 191 -18.04 20.67 15.26
N PRO A 192 -18.89 21.70 15.06
CA PRO A 192 -19.45 22.50 16.14
C PRO A 192 -20.38 21.70 17.07
N SER A 193 -20.82 20.50 16.67
CA SER A 193 -21.42 19.51 17.56
C SER A 193 -21.38 18.08 16.99
N ARG A 194 -21.28 17.10 17.89
CA ARG A 194 -21.15 15.64 17.67
C ARG A 194 -22.29 15.04 16.84
N GLU A 195 -23.53 15.43 17.13
CA GLU A 195 -24.71 15.00 16.38
C GLU A 195 -24.70 15.55 14.95
N SER A 196 -24.23 16.79 14.74
CA SER A 196 -24.19 17.35 13.39
C SER A 196 -23.24 16.59 12.48
N HIS A 197 -22.13 16.00 12.96
CA HIS A 197 -21.20 15.28 12.07
C HIS A 197 -21.79 13.95 11.58
N LEU A 198 -22.37 13.15 12.48
CA LEU A 198 -23.05 11.92 12.09
C LEU A 198 -24.33 12.24 11.29
N LEU A 199 -25.18 13.19 11.72
CA LEU A 199 -26.31 13.64 10.91
C LEU A 199 -25.88 14.19 9.55
N ASN A 200 -24.74 14.89 9.44
CA ASN A 200 -24.25 15.36 8.17
C ASN A 200 -23.87 14.17 7.28
N LEU A 201 -23.13 13.19 7.82
CA LEU A 201 -22.80 11.93 7.15
C LEU A 201 -24.04 11.12 6.72
N PHE A 202 -25.12 11.13 7.51
CA PHE A 202 -26.25 10.19 7.37
C PHE A 202 -27.59 10.81 6.91
N ASN A 203 -27.95 12.06 7.28
CA ASN A 203 -29.25 12.70 7.02
C ASN A 203 -29.34 13.48 5.69
N GLY A 204 -28.58 13.09 4.67
CA GLY A 204 -28.82 13.54 3.29
C GLY A 204 -28.45 15.00 2.97
N GLY A 205 -27.94 15.79 3.92
CA GLY A 205 -27.44 17.15 3.69
C GLY A 205 -26.00 17.20 3.20
N THR A 206 -25.15 16.28 3.69
CA THR A 206 -23.83 16.02 3.14
C THR A 206 -23.55 14.53 3.27
N ARG A 207 -24.18 13.70 2.40
CA ARG A 207 -23.60 12.39 2.06
C ARG A 207 -22.08 12.58 2.06
N ILE A 208 -21.28 11.64 2.57
CA ILE A 208 -19.89 11.58 2.12
C ILE A 208 -20.04 11.48 0.62
N HIS A 209 -19.98 12.63 -0.04
CA HIS A 209 -20.15 12.68 -1.45
C HIS A 209 -18.91 11.91 -1.86
N LYS A 210 -19.07 10.95 -2.75
CA LYS A 210 -17.96 10.41 -3.54
C LYS A 210 -17.01 11.52 -4.05
N ASP A 211 -17.50 12.76 -4.05
CA ASP A 211 -16.88 14.00 -4.49
C ASP A 211 -16.31 14.87 -3.36
N ASP A 212 -16.42 14.48 -2.07
CA ASP A 212 -15.68 15.17 -1.00
C ASP A 212 -14.18 14.92 -1.28
N PRO A 213 -13.38 15.98 -1.56
CA PRO A 213 -11.95 15.86 -1.87
C PRO A 213 -11.16 15.13 -0.80
N ALA A 214 -11.68 15.07 0.43
CA ALA A 214 -11.02 14.40 1.54
C ALA A 214 -10.92 12.88 1.34
N TRP A 215 -11.77 12.28 0.51
CA TRP A 215 -11.83 10.83 0.33
C TRP A 215 -11.25 10.38 -1.00
N ASN A 216 -10.14 9.65 -0.92
CA ASN A 216 -9.55 8.92 -2.03
C ASN A 216 -10.17 7.52 -2.19
N TRP A 217 -11.43 7.49 -2.63
CA TRP A 217 -12.15 6.26 -2.96
C TRP A 217 -11.47 5.46 -4.06
N GLY A 218 -10.80 6.12 -5.02
CA GLY A 218 -10.01 5.44 -6.04
C GLY A 218 -8.92 4.56 -5.41
N LYS A 219 -8.22 5.07 -4.39
CA LYS A 219 -7.19 4.31 -3.68
C LYS A 219 -7.77 3.17 -2.84
N ILE A 220 -8.87 3.41 -2.14
CA ILE A 220 -9.55 2.36 -1.35
C ILE A 220 -10.06 1.26 -2.29
N SER A 221 -10.64 1.63 -3.43
CA SER A 221 -11.13 0.69 -4.43
C SER A 221 -10.00 -0.09 -5.10
N GLU A 222 -8.85 0.52 -5.37
CA GLU A 222 -7.66 -0.17 -5.86
C GLU A 222 -7.20 -1.24 -4.86
N LEU A 223 -7.24 -0.92 -3.56
CA LEU A 223 -6.88 -1.85 -2.48
C LEU A 223 -7.96 -2.89 -2.21
N SER A 224 -9.23 -2.64 -2.50
CA SER A 224 -10.31 -3.60 -2.23
C SER A 224 -10.50 -4.64 -3.33
N ASN A 225 -10.09 -4.30 -4.55
CA ASN A 225 -10.37 -5.11 -5.74
C ASN A 225 -9.58 -6.42 -5.67
N ASP A 226 -10.19 -7.53 -6.06
CA ASP A 226 -9.52 -8.85 -6.14
C ASP A 226 -8.39 -8.88 -7.18
N THR A 227 -8.24 -7.80 -7.94
CA THR A 227 -7.15 -7.60 -8.91
C THR A 227 -6.01 -6.75 -8.36
N CYS A 228 -6.04 -6.40 -7.06
CA CYS A 228 -4.94 -5.72 -6.40
C CYS A 228 -3.72 -6.65 -6.39
N ASP A 229 -2.72 -6.32 -7.20
CA ASP A 229 -1.49 -7.10 -7.29
C ASP A 229 -0.64 -6.94 -6.02
N GLU A 230 0.19 -7.94 -5.75
CA GLU A 230 1.02 -7.96 -4.56
C GLU A 230 1.97 -6.76 -4.48
N HIS A 231 2.47 -6.26 -5.61
CA HIS A 231 3.33 -5.08 -5.65
C HIS A 231 2.62 -3.83 -5.14
N THR A 232 1.36 -3.61 -5.53
CA THR A 232 0.53 -2.50 -5.03
C THR A 232 0.35 -2.58 -3.50
N ILE A 233 0.07 -3.78 -2.97
CA ILE A 233 -0.13 -3.99 -1.53
C ILE A 233 1.18 -3.78 -0.75
N VAL A 234 2.28 -4.40 -1.17
CA VAL A 234 3.59 -4.21 -0.53
C VAL A 234 4.05 -2.75 -0.60
N SER A 235 3.83 -2.08 -1.73
CA SER A 235 4.13 -0.64 -1.89
C SER A 235 3.32 0.23 -0.92
N PHE A 236 2.05 -0.13 -0.67
CA PHE A 236 1.20 0.58 0.28
C PHE A 236 1.77 0.53 1.70
N PHE A 237 2.11 -0.66 2.21
CA PHE A 237 2.65 -0.82 3.56
C PHE A 237 4.06 -0.25 3.67
N ARG A 238 4.93 -0.46 2.69
CA ARG A 238 6.31 0.04 2.70
C ARG A 238 6.40 1.56 2.85
N LYS A 239 5.44 2.30 2.28
CA LYS A 239 5.37 3.77 2.40
C LYS A 239 4.96 4.24 3.81
N ARG A 240 4.35 3.39 4.61
CA ARG A 240 3.79 3.71 5.94
C ARG A 240 4.58 3.12 7.09
N VAL A 241 5.19 1.96 6.87
CA VAL A 241 5.92 1.20 7.86
C VAL A 241 7.39 1.12 7.44
N PRO A 242 8.32 1.80 8.15
CA PRO A 242 9.75 1.71 7.87
C PRO A 242 10.31 0.37 8.36
N CYS A 243 10.11 -0.69 7.57
CA CYS A 243 10.53 -2.06 7.90
C CYS A 243 11.42 -2.66 6.82
N LYS A 244 12.59 -3.19 7.21
CA LYS A 244 13.52 -3.87 6.29
C LYS A 244 12.92 -5.11 5.64
N CYS A 245 12.02 -5.81 6.32
CA CYS A 245 11.31 -6.97 5.76
C CYS A 245 10.46 -6.56 4.53
N LEU A 246 9.82 -5.38 4.59
CA LEU A 246 9.07 -4.83 3.45
C LEU A 246 9.98 -4.38 2.31
N ASP A 247 11.17 -3.83 2.60
CA ASP A 247 12.14 -3.51 1.55
C ASP A 247 12.60 -4.78 0.80
N ARG A 248 12.82 -5.89 1.52
CA ARG A 248 13.15 -7.18 0.92
C ARG A 248 12.00 -7.69 0.05
N ARG A 249 10.79 -7.80 0.62
CA ARG A 249 9.61 -8.25 -0.13
C ARG A 249 9.34 -7.38 -1.35
N TYR A 250 9.49 -6.06 -1.22
CA TYR A 250 9.31 -5.14 -2.34
C TYR A 250 10.29 -5.41 -3.48
N LYS A 251 11.55 -5.78 -3.19
CA LYS A 251 12.52 -6.13 -4.24
C LYS A 251 12.12 -7.40 -5.01
N GLU A 252 11.43 -8.33 -4.35
CA GLU A 252 10.92 -9.56 -4.97
C GLU A 252 9.71 -9.27 -5.86
N VAL A 253 8.80 -8.41 -5.40
CA VAL A 253 7.52 -8.16 -6.12
C VAL A 253 7.58 -7.01 -7.11
N LYS A 254 8.59 -6.12 -7.07
CA LYS A 254 8.67 -4.94 -7.97
C LYS A 254 8.79 -5.25 -9.46
N SER A 255 9.20 -6.47 -9.81
CA SER A 255 9.27 -6.94 -11.20
C SER A 255 7.98 -7.58 -11.67
N ILE A 256 7.01 -7.84 -10.77
CA ILE A 256 5.70 -8.35 -11.14
C ILE A 256 5.01 -7.27 -11.97
N VAL A 257 4.61 -7.65 -13.18
CA VAL A 257 3.86 -6.76 -14.08
C VAL A 257 2.53 -6.44 -13.43
N LYS A 258 2.24 -5.15 -13.22
CA LYS A 258 0.97 -4.71 -12.66
C LYS A 258 -0.18 -5.11 -13.60
N MET A 259 -1.13 -5.87 -13.09
CA MET A 259 -2.32 -6.28 -13.84
C MET A 259 -3.52 -5.44 -13.42
N GLY A 260 -4.41 -5.16 -14.35
CA GLY A 260 -5.71 -4.56 -14.07
C GLY A 260 -6.81 -5.25 -14.87
N ARG A 261 -8.06 -4.93 -14.57
CA ARG A 261 -9.24 -5.59 -15.17
C ARG A 261 -10.01 -4.65 -16.07
N CYS A 262 -10.27 -5.10 -17.29
CA CYS A 262 -11.15 -4.45 -18.24
C CYS A 262 -12.57 -4.33 -17.66
N SER A 263 -13.14 -3.13 -17.71
CA SER A 263 -14.50 -2.83 -17.26
C SER A 263 -15.58 -3.32 -18.23
N ASN A 264 -15.21 -3.92 -19.36
CA ASN A 264 -16.17 -4.60 -20.23
C ASN A 264 -16.51 -5.98 -19.65
N PRO A 265 -17.75 -6.26 -19.23
CA PRO A 265 -18.13 -7.55 -18.66
C PRO A 265 -18.04 -8.69 -19.69
N SER A 266 -18.07 -8.38 -20.99
CA SER A 266 -17.90 -9.34 -22.09
C SER A 266 -16.49 -9.29 -22.70
N CYS A 267 -15.48 -8.88 -21.92
CA CYS A 267 -14.09 -8.87 -22.37
C CYS A 267 -13.65 -10.30 -22.74
N PRO A 268 -13.04 -10.53 -23.92
CA PRO A 268 -12.59 -11.87 -24.32
C PRO A 268 -11.32 -12.34 -23.60
N LEU A 269 -10.64 -11.45 -22.86
CA LEU A 269 -9.45 -11.82 -22.09
C LEU A 269 -9.84 -12.64 -20.85
N PRO A 270 -9.05 -13.65 -20.46
CA PRO A 270 -9.28 -14.40 -19.22
C PRO A 270 -9.41 -13.47 -18.02
N ASP A 271 -10.51 -13.61 -17.27
CA ASP A 271 -10.87 -12.78 -16.10
C ASP A 271 -10.90 -11.26 -16.35
N GLY A 272 -10.96 -10.87 -17.63
CA GLY A 272 -10.81 -9.49 -18.08
C GLY A 272 -9.44 -8.87 -17.79
N GLN A 273 -8.42 -9.66 -17.43
CA GLN A 273 -7.13 -9.14 -16.97
C GLN A 273 -6.23 -8.72 -18.13
N VAL A 274 -5.53 -7.60 -17.95
CA VAL A 274 -4.52 -7.07 -18.88
C VAL A 274 -3.47 -6.29 -18.11
N GLU A 275 -2.26 -6.23 -18.62
CA GLU A 275 -1.21 -5.37 -18.06
C GLU A 275 -1.70 -3.92 -17.94
N CYS A 276 -1.52 -3.30 -16.77
CA CYS A 276 -1.98 -1.94 -16.48
C CYS A 276 -1.43 -0.89 -17.46
N SER A 277 -0.21 -1.09 -17.97
CA SER A 277 0.40 -0.19 -18.95
C SER A 277 -0.35 -0.15 -20.30
N LYS A 278 -1.16 -1.19 -20.57
CA LYS A 278 -1.96 -1.33 -21.80
C LYS A 278 -3.43 -0.95 -21.60
N LEU A 279 -3.85 -0.61 -20.37
CA LEU A 279 -5.22 -0.17 -20.11
C LEU A 279 -5.48 1.24 -20.66
N LEU A 280 -6.60 1.37 -21.35
CA LEU A 280 -7.18 2.62 -21.79
C LEU A 280 -8.19 3.09 -20.76
N TYR A 281 -7.98 4.26 -20.18
CA TYR A 281 -8.96 4.86 -19.27
C TYR A 281 -10.01 5.66 -20.05
N CYS A 282 -11.25 5.63 -19.57
CA CYS A 282 -12.29 6.49 -20.10
C CYS A 282 -11.89 7.96 -19.91
N SER A 283 -11.76 8.71 -21.01
CA SER A 283 -11.29 10.10 -20.99
C SER A 283 -12.23 11.10 -20.28
N LYS A 284 -13.47 10.68 -19.98
CA LYS A 284 -14.45 11.52 -19.28
C LYS A 284 -14.41 11.34 -17.76
N CYS A 285 -14.50 10.09 -17.30
CA CYS A 285 -14.58 9.79 -15.87
C CYS A 285 -13.25 9.33 -15.26
N PHE A 286 -12.28 8.85 -16.05
CA PHE A 286 -10.99 8.29 -15.62
C PHE A 286 -11.09 7.09 -14.65
N THR A 287 -12.29 6.56 -14.39
CA THR A 287 -12.53 5.44 -13.47
C THR A 287 -12.61 4.10 -14.20
N ALA A 288 -13.36 4.05 -15.31
CA ALA A 288 -13.46 2.83 -16.11
C ALA A 288 -12.20 2.66 -16.97
N CYS A 289 -11.68 1.44 -17.01
CA CYS A 289 -10.51 1.09 -17.79
C CYS A 289 -10.83 -0.07 -18.74
N PHE A 290 -10.25 -0.07 -19.93
CA PHE A 290 -10.56 -1.02 -20.99
C PHE A 290 -9.27 -1.51 -21.64
N CYS A 291 -9.20 -2.79 -21.99
CA CYS A 291 -8.03 -3.33 -22.71
C CYS A 291 -7.95 -2.83 -24.17
N SER A 292 -9.05 -2.30 -24.72
CA SER A 292 -9.11 -1.80 -26.09
C SER A 292 -10.28 -0.82 -26.27
N SER A 293 -10.21 0.00 -27.33
CA SER A 293 -11.32 0.89 -27.72
C SER A 293 -12.57 0.12 -28.12
N GLN A 294 -12.43 -1.12 -28.61
CA GLN A 294 -13.55 -2.01 -28.90
C GLN A 294 -14.29 -2.42 -27.61
N CYS A 295 -13.55 -2.81 -26.57
CA CYS A 295 -14.15 -3.11 -25.26
C CYS A 295 -14.84 -1.88 -24.65
N GLN A 296 -14.25 -0.69 -24.80
CA GLN A 296 -14.89 0.55 -24.37
C GLN A 296 -16.22 0.80 -25.08
N LYS A 297 -16.26 0.65 -26.40
CA LYS A 297 -17.49 0.82 -27.20
C LYS A 297 -18.56 -0.22 -26.82
N ALA A 298 -18.16 -1.47 -26.65
CA ALA A 298 -19.06 -2.56 -26.26
C ALA A 298 -19.67 -2.33 -24.87
N ALA A 299 -18.88 -1.84 -23.92
CA ALA A 299 -19.35 -1.54 -22.57
C ALA A 299 -20.10 -0.20 -22.45
N TRP A 300 -20.08 0.65 -23.48
CA TRP A 300 -20.64 2.00 -23.43
C TRP A 300 -22.11 2.06 -23.00
N PRO A 301 -23.03 1.19 -23.49
CA PRO A 301 -24.43 1.24 -23.08
C PRO A 301 -24.63 1.13 -21.56
N LEU A 302 -23.85 0.28 -20.89
CA LEU A 302 -23.88 0.11 -19.43
C LEU A 302 -23.07 1.19 -18.70
N HIS A 303 -21.95 1.61 -19.28
CA HIS A 303 -21.05 2.58 -18.67
C HIS A 303 -21.61 4.02 -18.71
N LYS A 304 -22.43 4.36 -19.72
CA LYS A 304 -22.84 5.74 -20.02
C LYS A 304 -23.44 6.45 -18.81
N GLU A 305 -24.42 5.85 -18.15
CA GLU A 305 -25.11 6.45 -16.99
C GLU A 305 -24.13 6.72 -15.85
N HIS A 306 -23.25 5.75 -15.55
CA HIS A 306 -22.21 5.91 -14.54
C HIS A 306 -21.16 6.96 -14.93
N CYS A 307 -20.79 7.01 -16.21
CA CYS A 307 -19.83 7.97 -16.75
C CYS A 307 -20.32 9.40 -16.62
N GLU A 308 -21.59 9.65 -16.95
CA GLU A 308 -22.23 10.96 -16.86
C GLU A 308 -22.32 11.43 -15.41
N ALA A 309 -22.79 10.57 -14.50
CA ALA A 309 -22.86 10.86 -13.07
C ALA A 309 -21.49 11.14 -12.41
N LEU A 310 -20.39 10.62 -12.99
CA LEU A 310 -19.02 10.94 -12.56
C LEU A 310 -18.45 12.19 -13.27
N ASN A 311 -18.99 12.55 -14.44
CA ASN A 311 -18.49 13.68 -15.20
C ASN A 311 -18.94 15.03 -14.62
N GLU A 312 -20.09 15.05 -13.93
CA GLU A 312 -20.61 16.22 -13.20
C GLU A 312 -19.75 16.61 -11.99
N ILE A 313 -18.88 15.70 -11.54
CA ILE A 313 -17.93 15.95 -10.46
C ILE A 313 -16.87 16.95 -10.95
N PRO A 314 -16.61 18.08 -10.27
CA PRO A 314 -15.64 19.06 -10.74
C PRO A 314 -14.24 18.46 -10.90
N GLN A 315 -13.50 18.86 -11.95
CA GLN A 315 -12.19 18.25 -12.29
C GLN A 315 -11.16 18.30 -11.15
N SER A 316 -11.25 19.28 -10.24
CA SER A 316 -10.39 19.37 -9.06
C SER A 316 -10.55 18.16 -8.11
N PHE A 317 -11.67 17.45 -8.20
CA PHE A 317 -11.98 16.25 -7.41
C PHE A 317 -11.77 14.96 -8.20
N LYS A 318 -11.58 15.04 -9.53
CA LYS A 318 -11.26 13.85 -10.33
C LYS A 318 -9.83 13.43 -10.04
N PHE A 319 -9.65 12.18 -9.64
CA PHE A 319 -8.34 11.61 -9.33
C PHE A 319 -7.39 11.75 -10.52
N ARG A 320 -6.23 12.39 -10.31
CA ARG A 320 -5.08 12.17 -11.19
C ARG A 320 -4.54 10.79 -10.88
N VAL A 321 -4.93 9.81 -11.70
CA VAL A 321 -4.20 8.54 -11.80
C VAL A 321 -2.83 8.90 -12.40
N VAL A 322 -1.79 8.91 -11.56
CA VAL A 322 -0.39 9.14 -11.97
C VAL A 322 0.27 7.78 -12.19
#